data_AF-X1FDB3-F1
#
_entry.id   AF-X1FDB3-F1
#
_cell.length_a   1.000
_cell.length_b   1.000
_cell.length_c   1.000
_cell.angle_alpha   90.00
_cell.angle_beta   90.00
_cell.angle_gamma   90.00
#
_symmetry.space_group_name_H-M   'P 1'
#
loop_
_entity.id
_entity.type
_entity.pdbx_description
1 polymer ?
#
loop_
_entity_poly.entity_id
_entity_poly.type
_entity_poly.pdbx_seq_one_letter_code
_entity_poly.pdbx_strand_id
1 'polypeptide(L)' 'MINNEPIGKIDFKIDIMLMLKGIILKIKGGKIREIITGSCKGKGTIMCENFKIMEKETESFPLPGSIDLGEM' A
#
# COMPACT_ATOMS: atom_id res chain seq x y z
N MET A 1 -33.09 14.89 1.79
CA MET A 1 -33.47 16.10 1.02
C MET A 1 -34.84 16.52 1.50
N ILE A 2 -35.00 17.76 1.98
CA ILE A 2 -36.32 18.38 2.18
C ILE A 2 -36.28 19.66 1.38
N ASN A 3 -37.34 19.95 0.61
CA ASN A 3 -37.41 21.13 -0.25
C ASN A 3 -36.18 21.29 -1.18
N ASN A 4 -35.65 20.17 -1.68
CA ASN A 4 -34.45 20.12 -2.52
C ASN A 4 -33.12 20.53 -1.84
N GLU A 5 -33.09 20.71 -0.52
CA GLU A 5 -31.84 20.98 0.20
C GLU A 5 -31.32 19.76 0.98
N PRO A 6 -29.98 19.57 1.03
CA PRO A 6 -29.36 18.56 1.87
C PRO A 6 -29.55 18.92 3.34
N ILE A 7 -30.10 17.97 4.11
CA ILE A 7 -30.49 18.17 5.52
C ILE A 7 -29.33 17.91 6.48
N GLY A 8 -28.16 17.53 5.95
CA GLY A 8 -27.00 17.18 6.73
C GLY A 8 -25.91 16.54 5.86
N LYS A 9 -24.73 16.43 6.44
CA LYS A 9 -23.55 15.81 5.84
C LYS A 9 -22.94 14.88 6.89
N ILE A 10 -22.44 13.73 6.43
CA ILE A 10 -21.69 12.79 7.26
C ILE A 10 -20.33 12.64 6.60
N ASP A 11 -19.27 12.94 7.34
CA ASP A 11 -17.91 12.88 6.82
C ASP A 11 -17.23 11.57 7.18
N PHE A 12 -16.66 10.96 6.15
CA PHE A 12 -15.84 9.75 6.27
C PHE A 12 -14.40 10.11 6.04
N LYS A 13 -13.56 9.91 7.06
CA LYS A 13 -12.11 10.05 6.94
C LYS A 13 -11.49 8.69 6.66
N ILE A 14 -10.71 8.61 5.58
CA ILE A 14 -10.00 7.41 5.19
C ILE A 14 -8.50 7.66 5.39
N ASP A 15 -7.89 6.87 6.26
CA ASP A 15 -6.45 6.89 6.50
C ASP A 15 -5.84 5.58 5.95
N ILE A 16 -4.86 5.72 5.04
CA ILE A 16 -4.17 4.59 4.40
C ILE A 16 -2.68 4.69 4.69
N MET A 17 -2.08 3.56 5.08
CA MET A 17 -0.66 3.41 5.29
C MET A 17 -0.13 2.26 4.43
N LEU A 18 0.97 2.51 3.72
CA LEU A 18 1.70 1.51 2.96
C LEU A 18 3.08 1.33 3.59
N MET A 19 3.41 0.10 3.98
CA MET A 19 4.72 -0.26 4.51
C MET A 19 5.50 -1.02 3.44
N LEU A 20 6.53 -0.38 2.89
CA LEU A 20 7.45 -0.96 1.92
C LEU A 20 8.56 -1.73 2.65
N LYS A 21 8.80 -2.97 2.23
CA LYS A 21 9.86 -3.83 2.75
C LYS A 21 10.90 -4.10 1.67
N GLY A 22 11.95 -3.27 1.69
CA GLY A 22 13.23 -3.53 1.05
C GLY A 22 13.22 -3.76 -0.46
N ILE A 23 14.34 -4.30 -0.93
CA ILE A 23 14.57 -4.80 -2.29
C ILE A 23 15.28 -6.16 -2.19
N ILE A 24 15.11 -7.01 -3.19
CA ILE A 24 15.74 -8.33 -3.26
C ILE A 24 16.85 -8.27 -4.31
N LEU A 25 18.06 -8.66 -3.93
CA LEU A 25 19.21 -8.73 -4.83
C LEU A 25 19.48 -10.18 -5.22
N LYS A 26 19.50 -10.47 -6.53
CA LYS A 26 20.02 -11.75 -7.03
C LYS A 26 21.51 -11.60 -7.32
N ILE A 27 22.32 -12.44 -6.66
CA ILE A 27 23.77 -12.45 -6.79
C ILE A 27 24.20 -13.74 -7.51
N LYS A 28 25.04 -13.61 -8.53
CA LYS A 28 25.62 -14.75 -9.27
C LYS A 28 27.05 -14.42 -9.66
N GLY A 29 27.98 -15.32 -9.37
CA GLY A 29 29.41 -15.11 -9.64
C GLY A 29 30.01 -13.92 -8.89
N GLY A 30 29.54 -13.65 -7.66
CA GLY A 30 30.01 -12.53 -6.84
C GLY A 30 29.53 -11.15 -7.29
N LYS A 31 28.69 -11.05 -8.34
CA LYS A 31 28.12 -9.81 -8.84
C LYS A 31 26.60 -9.79 -8.64
N ILE A 32 26.04 -8.59 -8.39
CA ILE A 32 24.59 -8.38 -8.44
C ILE A 32 24.16 -8.46 -9.90
N ARG A 33 23.18 -9.33 -10.21
CA ARG A 33 22.66 -9.52 -11.57
C ARG A 33 21.26 -8.97 -11.74
N GLU A 34 20.44 -9.01 -10.70
CA GLU A 34 19.08 -8.49 -10.77
C GLU A 34 18.70 -7.82 -9.45
N ILE A 35 18.01 -6.69 -9.55
CA ILE A 35 17.35 -6.02 -8.44
C ILE A 35 15.86 -6.22 -8.62
N ILE A 36 15.19 -6.82 -7.64
CA ILE A 36 13.74 -7.04 -7.64
C ILE A 36 13.15 -6.18 -6.54
N THR A 37 12.00 -5.57 -6.82
CA THR A 37 11.24 -4.86 -5.80
C THR A 37 10.90 -5.79 -4.63
N GLY A 38 10.90 -5.25 -3.42
CA GLY A 38 10.57 -6.03 -2.23
C GLY A 38 9.06 -6.29 -2.10
N SER A 39 8.55 -6.23 -0.87
CA SER A 39 7.13 -6.44 -0.60
C SER A 39 6.46 -5.21 -0.02
N CYS A 40 5.14 -5.18 -0.06
CA CYS A 40 4.32 -4.14 0.53
C CYS A 40 3.28 -4.76 1.45
N LYS A 41 2.99 -4.10 2.58
CA LYS A 41 1.82 -4.37 3.41
C LYS A 41 1.00 -3.10 3.54
N GLY A 42 -0.30 -3.20 3.28
CA GLY A 42 -1.24 -2.11 3.44
C GLY A 42 -2.01 -2.19 4.76
N LYS A 43 -2.33 -1.02 5.31
CA LYS A 43 -3.29 -0.85 6.40
C LYS A 43 -4.23 0.31 6.04
N GLY A 44 -5.51 0.14 6.28
CA GLY A 44 -6.54 1.14 6.01
C GLY A 44 -7.51 1.24 7.17
N THR A 45 -7.89 2.47 7.52
CA THR A 45 -8.91 2.79 8.52
C THR A 45 -9.94 3.73 7.92
N ILE A 46 -11.22 3.48 8.20
CA ILE A 46 -12.31 4.41 7.89
C ILE A 46 -12.93 4.87 9.20
N MET A 47 -12.94 6.18 9.40
CA MET A 47 -13.64 6.87 10.47
C MET A 47 -14.90 7.52 9.91
N CYS A 48 -16.01 7.38 10.62
CA CYS A 48 -17.20 8.20 10.43
C CYS A 48 -17.24 9.17 11.61
N GLU A 49 -17.01 10.45 11.36
CA GLU A 49 -16.76 11.44 12.41
C GLU A 49 -15.65 10.93 13.38
N ASN A 50 -15.98 10.73 14.65
CA ASN A 50 -15.04 10.25 15.67
C ASN A 50 -15.07 8.72 15.88
N PHE A 51 -15.83 7.98 15.06
CA PHE A 51 -16.01 6.54 15.22
C PHE A 51 -15.26 5.74 14.15
N LYS A 52 -14.42 4.80 14.58
CA LYS A 52 -13.78 3.85 13.68
C LYS A 52 -14.79 2.79 13.24
N ILE A 53 -15.22 2.86 11.99
CA ILE A 53 -16.23 1.94 11.44
C ILE A 53 -15.62 0.77 10.66
N MET A 54 -14.38 0.92 10.19
CA MET A 54 -13.65 -0.17 9.53
C MET A 54 -12.16 -0.03 9.75
N GLU A 55 -11.49 -1.17 9.95
CA GLU A 55 -10.04 -1.31 9.88
C GLU A 55 -9.73 -2.59 9.10
N LYS A 56 -8.78 -2.49 8.16
CA LYS A 56 -8.28 -3.64 7.41
C LYS A 56 -6.77 -3.57 7.25
N GLU A 57 -6.15 -4.74 7.25
CA GLU A 57 -4.76 -4.92 6.84
C GLU A 57 -4.75 -5.89 5.67
N THR A 58 -3.84 -5.67 4.73
CA THR A 58 -3.54 -6.67 3.69
C THR A 58 -2.52 -7.65 4.24
N GLU A 59 -2.47 -8.85 3.66
CA GLU A 59 -1.26 -9.64 3.74
C GLU A 59 -0.09 -8.91 3.05
N SER A 60 1.13 -9.32 3.36
CA SER A 60 2.31 -8.83 2.66
C SER A 60 2.29 -9.38 1.23
N PHE A 61 2.39 -8.53 0.23
CA PHE A 61 2.42 -8.94 -1.18
C PHE A 61 3.70 -8.45 -1.88
N PRO A 62 4.28 -9.23 -2.80
CA PRO A 62 5.45 -8.80 -3.56
C PRO A 62 5.04 -7.63 -4.47
N LEU A 63 5.89 -6.61 -4.52
CA LEU A 63 5.73 -5.56 -5.52
C LEU A 63 6.23 -6.07 -6.87
N PRO A 64 5.58 -5.67 -7.97
CA PRO A 64 6.08 -5.95 -9.30
C PRO A 64 7.26 -5.04 -9.64
N GLY A 65 8.22 -5.58 -10.37
CA GLY A 65 9.36 -4.81 -10.88
C GLY A 65 10.67 -5.55 -10.68
N SER A 66 11.44 -5.63 -11.75
CA SER A 66 12.84 -6.00 -11.66
C SER A 66 13.68 -5.23 -12.66
N ILE A 67 14.96 -5.08 -12.32
CA ILE A 67 15.98 -4.48 -13.16
C ILE A 67 17.07 -5.53 -13.32
N ASP A 68 17.23 -6.04 -14.54
CA ASP A 68 18.37 -6.85 -14.93
C ASP A 68 19.57 -5.93 -15.17
N LEU A 69 20.69 -6.21 -14.50
CA LEU A 69 21.94 -5.47 -14.61
C LEU A 69 22.90 -6.09 -15.63
N GLY A 70 22.51 -7.20 -16.25
CA GLY A 70 23.24 -7.86 -17.33
C GLY A 70 24.43 -8.69 -16.92
N GLU A 71 25.00 -9.38 -17.91
CA GLU A 71 26.22 -10.17 -17.79
C GLU A 71 27.45 -9.37 -18.25
N MET A 72 27.94 -8.42 -17.43
CA MET A 72 29.34 -7.98 -17.54
C MET A 72 30.29 -9.06 -17.05
#